data_AF-A0A2H6J8D0-F1
#
_entry.id   AF-A0A2H6J8D0-F1
#
_cell.length_a   1.000
_cell.length_b   1.000
_cell.length_c   1.000
_cell.angle_alpha   90.00
_cell.angle_beta   90.00
_cell.angle_gamma   90.00
#
_symmetry.space_group_name_H-M   'P 1'
#
loop_
_entity.id
_entity.type
_entity.pdbx_description
1 polymer ?
#
loop_
_entity_poly.entity_id
_entity_poly.type
_entity_poly.pdbx_seq_one_letter_code
_entity_poly.pdbx_strand_id
1 'polypeptide(L)'
;MTDDAKPDRSRTGGTQAGGDAGTSCPVPTAPDLSGLTVAELYPQPPCSDYRRAMESADAEACARLGEYMLLSWYDRDRDFESPQHASECHQAGAVPGYVDYGLHHGATLKVDVDGGRFVFFYLPVDL
;
A
#
# COMPACT_ATOMS: atom_id res chain seq x y z
N MET A 1 38.50 -39.08 49.03
CA MET A 1 37.11 -38.67 48.77
C MET A 1 37.10 -38.08 47.38
N THR A 2 37.04 -38.96 46.38
CA THR A 2 35.88 -39.11 45.45
C THR A 2 36.23 -38.32 44.19
N ASP A 3 36.86 -38.89 43.16
CA ASP A 3 36.32 -39.87 42.20
C ASP A 3 34.86 -39.58 41.84
N ASP A 4 34.64 -38.78 40.80
CA ASP A 4 33.49 -39.01 39.90
C ASP A 4 33.74 -38.28 38.57
N ALA A 5 34.50 -38.96 37.71
CA ALA A 5 34.38 -38.80 36.27
C ALA A 5 33.37 -39.86 35.79
N LYS A 6 32.25 -39.41 35.23
CA LYS A 6 31.29 -40.26 34.50
C LYS A 6 30.60 -39.44 33.38
N PRO A 7 30.05 -40.09 32.34
CA PRO A 7 30.53 -39.89 30.97
C PRO A 7 29.38 -39.63 29.98
N ASP A 8 29.71 -39.77 28.69
CA ASP A 8 28.83 -40.30 27.64
C ASP A 8 27.95 -39.25 26.90
N ARG A 9 28.27 -38.96 25.65
CA ARG A 9 27.69 -39.68 24.49
C ARG A 9 28.12 -39.06 23.17
N SER A 10 28.80 -39.89 22.39
CA SER A 10 28.98 -39.76 20.94
C SER A 10 27.66 -39.47 20.23
N ARG A 11 27.66 -38.55 19.25
CA ARG A 11 26.86 -38.75 18.04
C ARG A 11 27.47 -38.05 16.81
N THR A 12 27.75 -38.93 15.87
CA THR A 12 28.18 -38.78 14.48
C THR A 12 27.22 -37.94 13.63
N GLY A 13 27.80 -37.19 12.69
CA GLY A 13 27.31 -37.13 11.31
C GLY A 13 26.39 -35.97 10.94
N GLY A 14 26.77 -35.25 9.88
CA GLY A 14 25.85 -34.38 9.15
C GLY A 14 26.50 -33.22 8.41
N THR A 15 27.36 -33.50 7.43
CA THR A 15 27.60 -32.56 6.33
C THR A 15 26.29 -32.40 5.57
N GLN A 16 25.74 -31.19 5.49
CA GLN A 16 25.02 -30.76 4.30
C GLN A 16 25.40 -29.32 3.95
N ALA A 17 25.95 -29.22 2.74
CA ALA A 17 26.06 -28.00 1.96
C ALA A 17 24.65 -27.49 1.62
N GLY A 18 24.43 -26.20 1.80
CA GLY A 18 23.27 -25.48 1.29
C GLY A 18 23.78 -24.19 0.68
N GLY A 19 23.77 -24.12 -0.65
CA GLY A 19 24.16 -22.94 -1.41
C GLY A 19 23.20 -21.79 -1.12
N ASP A 20 23.77 -20.66 -0.73
CA ASP A 20 23.03 -19.41 -0.59
C ASP A 20 22.89 -18.79 -1.97
N ALA A 21 21.82 -19.17 -2.66
CA ALA A 21 21.39 -18.50 -3.88
C ALA A 21 20.88 -17.12 -3.48
N GLY A 22 21.72 -16.10 -3.72
CA GLY A 22 21.36 -14.69 -3.60
C GLY A 22 20.08 -14.41 -4.39
N THR A 23 18.96 -14.44 -3.68
CA THR A 23 17.67 -14.00 -4.20
C THR A 23 17.72 -12.49 -4.19
N SER A 24 18.15 -11.90 -5.31
CA SER A 24 17.94 -10.49 -5.58
C SER A 24 16.43 -10.24 -5.47
N CYS A 25 15.99 -9.58 -4.40
CA CYS A 25 14.62 -9.11 -4.29
C CYS A 25 14.30 -8.29 -5.55
N PRO A 26 13.19 -8.56 -6.25
CA PRO A 26 12.76 -7.69 -7.32
C PRO A 26 12.55 -6.29 -6.75
N VAL A 27 13.15 -5.28 -7.38
CA VAL A 27 12.95 -3.88 -7.01
C VAL A 27 11.45 -3.59 -7.05
N PRO A 28 10.88 -2.95 -6.02
CA PRO A 28 9.50 -2.53 -6.05
C PRO A 28 9.22 -1.64 -7.28
N THR A 29 8.50 -2.17 -8.26
CA THR A 29 8.06 -1.39 -9.43
C THR A 29 6.86 -0.54 -9.03
N ALA A 30 6.89 0.75 -9.37
CA ALA A 30 5.75 1.62 -9.15
C ALA A 30 4.48 1.04 -9.82
N PRO A 31 3.29 1.19 -9.21
CA PRO A 31 2.05 0.71 -9.80
C PRO A 31 1.80 1.35 -11.16
N ASP A 32 1.30 0.56 -12.11
CA ASP A 32 0.83 1.10 -13.39
C ASP A 32 -0.47 1.88 -13.17
N LEU A 33 -0.39 3.20 -13.32
CA LEU A 33 -1.53 4.12 -13.20
C LEU A 33 -2.07 4.54 -14.58
N SER A 34 -1.60 3.94 -15.68
CA SER A 34 -1.94 4.37 -17.04
C SER A 34 -3.44 4.30 -17.38
N GLY A 35 -4.20 3.45 -16.66
CA GLY A 35 -5.66 3.36 -16.76
C GLY A 35 -6.43 4.42 -15.96
N LEU A 36 -5.76 5.24 -15.16
CA LEU A 36 -6.38 6.25 -14.31
C LEU A 36 -6.17 7.65 -14.87
N THR A 37 -7.23 8.46 -14.82
CA THR A 37 -7.05 9.91 -14.80
C THR A 37 -6.48 10.30 -13.45
N VAL A 38 -5.36 11.00 -13.41
CA VAL A 38 -4.77 11.51 -12.17
C VAL A 38 -5.03 13.02 -12.07
N ALA A 39 -5.70 13.44 -11.01
CA ALA A 39 -5.93 14.84 -10.68
C ALA A 39 -5.10 15.21 -9.45
N GLU A 40 -4.12 16.10 -9.63
CA GLU A 40 -3.31 16.64 -8.53
C GLU A 40 -3.90 17.94 -8.04
N LEU A 41 -4.21 18.01 -6.74
CA LEU A 41 -4.78 19.17 -6.08
C LEU A 41 -3.77 19.73 -5.06
N TYR A 42 -3.54 21.04 -5.16
CA TYR A 42 -2.73 21.80 -4.20
C TYR A 42 -3.53 23.00 -3.69
N PRO A 43 -4.56 22.78 -2.84
CA PRO A 43 -5.40 23.86 -2.32
C PRO A 43 -4.57 24.95 -1.63
N GLN A 44 -5.00 26.21 -1.73
CA GLN A 44 -4.38 27.35 -1.07
C GLN A 44 -5.42 28.10 -0.23
N PRO A 45 -5.34 28.06 1.12
CA PRO A 45 -4.33 27.36 1.92
C PRO A 45 -4.42 25.82 1.79
N PRO A 46 -3.33 25.09 2.11
CA PRO A 46 -3.36 23.62 2.13
C PRO A 46 -4.45 23.08 3.04
N CYS A 47 -4.93 21.87 2.75
CA CYS A 47 -5.97 21.25 3.56
C CYS A 47 -5.48 21.07 5.01
N SER A 48 -6.31 21.50 5.96
CA SER A 48 -5.99 21.39 7.39
C SER A 48 -5.93 19.95 7.88
N ASP A 49 -6.82 19.11 7.32
CA ASP A 49 -7.02 17.72 7.73
C ASP A 49 -7.62 16.90 6.58
N TYR A 50 -7.70 15.60 6.82
CA TYR A 50 -8.29 14.61 5.93
C TYR A 50 -9.71 14.96 5.46
N ARG A 51 -10.56 15.53 6.31
CA ARG A 51 -11.95 15.83 5.94
C ARG A 51 -11.98 16.92 4.87
N ARG A 52 -11.14 17.95 5.01
CA ARG A 52 -11.00 19.02 4.00
C ARG A 52 -10.38 18.52 2.70
N ALA A 53 -9.45 17.58 2.79
CA ALA A 53 -8.90 16.93 1.61
C ALA A 53 -9.96 16.08 0.88
N MET A 54 -10.74 15.30 1.63
CA MET A 54 -11.86 14.51 1.09
C MET A 54 -12.91 15.41 0.44
N GLU A 55 -13.34 16.48 1.09
CA GLU A 55 -14.31 17.43 0.50
C GLU A 55 -13.80 18.01 -0.84
N SER A 56 -12.50 18.31 -0.93
CA SER A 56 -11.89 18.81 -2.16
C SER A 56 -11.81 17.74 -3.24
N ALA A 57 -11.46 16.50 -2.87
CA ALA A 57 -11.39 15.37 -3.78
C ALA A 57 -12.77 14.93 -4.29
N ASP A 58 -13.78 14.94 -3.42
CA ASP A 58 -15.18 14.65 -3.75
C ASP A 58 -15.76 15.70 -4.70
N ALA A 59 -15.41 16.98 -4.52
CA ALA A 59 -15.80 18.03 -5.45
C ALA A 59 -15.18 17.82 -6.85
N GLU A 60 -13.90 17.44 -6.90
CA GLU A 60 -13.20 17.13 -8.15
C GLU A 60 -13.78 15.88 -8.84
N ALA A 61 -14.09 14.83 -8.05
CA ALA A 61 -14.73 13.61 -8.54
C ALA A 61 -16.12 13.92 -9.11
N CYS A 62 -16.94 14.70 -8.38
CA CYS A 62 -18.25 15.16 -8.84
C CYS A 62 -18.15 15.93 -10.17
N ALA A 63 -17.21 16.87 -10.27
CA ALA A 63 -17.04 17.69 -11.46
C ALA A 63 -16.65 16.87 -12.71
N ARG A 64 -15.95 15.76 -12.54
CA ARG A 64 -15.46 14.91 -13.63
C ARG A 64 -16.38 13.75 -13.97
N LEU A 65 -16.91 13.09 -12.95
CA LEU A 65 -17.62 11.82 -13.05
C LEU A 65 -19.13 11.97 -12.90
N GLY A 66 -19.62 13.09 -12.36
CA GLY A 66 -21.01 13.22 -11.96
C GLY A 66 -21.27 12.41 -10.69
N GLU A 67 -22.07 11.35 -10.78
CA GLU A 67 -22.23 10.40 -9.68
C GLU A 67 -21.00 9.50 -9.56
N TYR A 68 -20.46 9.39 -8.34
CA TYR A 68 -19.23 8.66 -8.07
C TYR A 68 -19.33 7.81 -6.81
N MET A 69 -18.46 6.82 -6.73
CA MET A 69 -18.21 6.00 -5.56
C MET A 69 -16.73 6.06 -5.19
N LEU A 70 -16.43 6.39 -3.94
CA LEU A 70 -15.08 6.31 -3.39
C LEU A 70 -14.75 4.84 -3.09
N LEU A 71 -13.70 4.31 -3.71
CA LEU A 71 -13.28 2.91 -3.58
C LEU A 71 -12.24 2.73 -2.47
N SER A 72 -11.18 3.54 -2.51
CA SER A 72 -10.08 3.48 -1.56
C SER A 72 -9.45 4.85 -1.31
N TRP A 73 -8.80 4.98 -0.18
CA TRP A 73 -8.12 6.21 0.21
C TRP A 73 -6.94 5.97 1.13
N TYR A 74 -6.05 6.96 1.19
CA TYR A 74 -4.90 7.03 2.09
C TYR A 74 -4.81 8.41 2.73
N ASP A 75 -4.50 8.40 4.03
CA ASP A 75 -4.19 9.57 4.84
C ASP A 75 -2.80 9.40 5.44
N ARG A 76 -1.84 10.16 4.92
CA ARG A 76 -0.43 10.13 5.36
C ARG A 76 -0.24 10.66 6.77
N ASP A 77 -1.05 11.61 7.21
CA ASP A 77 -0.86 12.25 8.53
C ASP A 77 -1.11 11.26 9.67
N ARG A 78 -2.05 10.34 9.47
CA ARG A 78 -2.41 9.29 10.43
C ARG A 78 -1.88 7.92 10.05
N ASP A 79 -1.23 7.82 8.90
CA ASP A 79 -0.83 6.58 8.24
C ASP A 79 -1.97 5.55 8.22
N PHE A 80 -3.13 6.01 7.71
CA PHE A 80 -4.35 5.23 7.72
C PHE A 80 -4.93 5.11 6.31
N GLU A 81 -5.50 3.96 6.01
CA GLU A 81 -6.04 3.65 4.69
C GLU A 81 -7.39 2.94 4.79
N SER A 82 -8.15 3.00 3.69
CA SER A 82 -9.31 2.15 3.47
C SER A 82 -9.25 1.53 2.08
N PRO A 83 -9.56 0.23 1.93
CA PRO A 83 -9.78 -0.75 3.00
C PRO A 83 -8.58 -0.92 3.95
N GLN A 84 -8.85 -1.13 5.24
CA GLN A 84 -7.81 -1.23 6.28
C GLN A 84 -6.95 -2.48 6.09
N HIS A 85 -5.65 -2.36 6.36
CA HIS A 85 -4.66 -3.46 6.29
C HIS A 85 -4.51 -4.10 4.90
N ALA A 86 -4.98 -3.45 3.83
CA ALA A 86 -4.76 -3.96 2.47
C ALA A 86 -3.26 -4.05 2.14
N SER A 87 -2.44 -3.20 2.76
CA SER A 87 -0.98 -3.23 2.66
C SER A 87 -0.31 -4.37 3.45
N GLU A 88 -0.95 -4.96 4.46
CA GLU A 88 -0.33 -5.99 5.32
C GLU A 88 -0.27 -7.38 4.67
N CYS A 89 -1.10 -7.65 3.66
CA CYS A 89 -1.01 -8.90 2.89
C CYS A 89 0.15 -8.89 1.87
N HIS A 90 0.83 -7.74 1.73
CA HIS A 90 1.87 -7.49 0.73
C HIS A 90 3.20 -7.06 1.38
N GLN A 91 3.68 -7.77 2.42
CA GLN A 91 5.03 -7.53 2.99
C GLN A 91 6.18 -7.66 1.95
N ALA A 92 5.89 -8.11 0.73
CA ALA A 92 6.80 -8.13 -0.41
C ALA A 92 6.27 -7.40 -1.67
N GLY A 93 5.12 -6.73 -1.59
CA GLY A 93 4.49 -6.05 -2.73
C GLY A 93 4.90 -4.58 -2.84
N ALA A 94 5.18 -4.14 -4.06
CA ALA A 94 5.65 -2.79 -4.38
C ALA A 94 4.56 -1.71 -4.30
N VAL A 95 3.30 -2.13 -4.27
CA VAL A 95 2.12 -1.29 -4.43
C VAL A 95 1.39 -1.21 -3.09
N PRO A 96 1.15 -0.01 -2.53
CA PRO A 96 0.34 0.15 -1.34
C PRO A 96 -1.07 -0.41 -1.54
N GLY A 97 -1.64 -1.04 -0.51
CA GLY A 97 -2.90 -1.77 -0.61
C GLY A 97 -4.09 -0.93 -1.07
N TYR A 98 -4.15 0.34 -0.66
CA TYR A 98 -5.18 1.27 -1.15
C TYR A 98 -5.07 1.55 -2.65
N VAL A 99 -3.86 1.57 -3.21
CA VAL A 99 -3.64 1.77 -4.65
C VAL A 99 -4.06 0.53 -5.41
N ASP A 100 -3.62 -0.63 -4.95
CA ASP A 100 -3.95 -1.92 -5.55
C ASP A 100 -5.47 -2.15 -5.57
N TYR A 101 -6.13 -1.84 -4.45
CA TYR A 101 -7.58 -1.95 -4.35
C TYR A 101 -8.29 -1.07 -5.39
N GLY A 102 -7.91 0.21 -5.50
CA GLY A 102 -8.51 1.12 -6.48
C GLY A 102 -8.36 0.60 -7.91
N LEU A 103 -7.14 0.20 -8.29
CA LEU A 103 -6.84 -0.33 -9.63
C LEU A 103 -7.65 -1.59 -9.96
N HIS A 104 -7.70 -2.56 -9.06
CA HIS A 104 -8.39 -3.82 -9.29
C HIS A 104 -9.92 -3.75 -9.20
N HIS A 105 -10.47 -2.69 -8.60
CA HIS A 105 -11.91 -2.50 -8.44
C HIS A 105 -12.48 -1.45 -9.40
N GLY A 106 -11.72 -1.12 -10.46
CA GLY A 106 -12.20 -0.34 -11.58
C GLY A 106 -12.16 1.18 -11.35
N ALA A 107 -11.34 1.67 -10.41
CA ALA A 107 -11.12 3.12 -10.32
C ALA A 107 -10.73 3.67 -11.69
N THR A 108 -11.30 4.83 -12.04
CA THR A 108 -10.98 5.56 -13.27
C THR A 108 -10.37 6.93 -12.98
N LEU A 109 -10.51 7.40 -11.74
CA LEU A 109 -9.95 8.66 -11.25
C LEU A 109 -9.16 8.43 -9.96
N LYS A 110 -7.90 8.88 -9.94
CA LYS A 110 -7.11 9.11 -8.73
C LYS A 110 -7.07 10.61 -8.46
N VAL A 111 -7.45 11.03 -7.25
CA VAL A 111 -7.21 12.38 -6.76
C VAL A 111 -6.07 12.36 -5.75
N ASP A 112 -5.04 13.14 -6.01
CA ASP A 112 -3.84 13.27 -5.20
C ASP A 112 -3.80 14.68 -4.60
N VAL A 113 -3.91 14.80 -3.27
CA VAL A 113 -3.94 16.08 -2.57
C VAL A 113 -2.64 16.30 -1.82
N ASP A 114 -2.04 17.47 -2.02
CA ASP A 114 -0.81 17.92 -1.37
C ASP A 114 0.38 16.94 -1.53
N GLY A 115 0.57 16.38 -2.73
CA GLY A 115 1.72 15.52 -3.05
C GLY A 115 1.69 14.16 -2.32
N GLY A 116 0.52 13.54 -2.29
CA GLY A 116 0.24 12.24 -1.73
C GLY A 116 0.04 12.26 -0.22
N ARG A 117 -0.20 13.44 0.37
CA ARG A 117 -0.59 13.55 1.78
C ARG A 117 -1.97 12.94 1.99
N PHE A 118 -2.87 13.15 1.04
CA PHE A 118 -4.14 12.44 0.97
C PHE A 118 -4.37 11.94 -0.46
N VAL A 119 -4.78 10.68 -0.61
CA VAL A 119 -5.01 10.06 -1.92
C VAL A 119 -6.37 9.38 -1.92
N PHE A 120 -7.14 9.53 -3.00
CA PHE A 120 -8.49 9.00 -3.15
C PHE A 120 -8.67 8.37 -4.53
N PHE A 121 -9.33 7.22 -4.60
CA PHE A 121 -9.65 6.53 -5.86
C PHE A 121 -11.16 6.42 -6.05
N TYR A 122 -11.65 6.82 -7.21
CA TYR A 122 -13.08 6.90 -7.52
C TYR A 122 -13.45 6.10 -8.75
N LEU A 123 -14.69 5.60 -8.74
CA LEU A 123 -15.39 4.95 -9.85
C LEU A 123 -16.66 5.74 -10.18
N PRO A 124 -16.98 6.02 -11.45
CA PRO A 124 -18.28 6.58 -11.85
C PRO A 124 -19.41 5.55 -11.62
N VAL A 125 -20.55 6.02 -11.10
CA VAL A 125 -21.71 5.16 -10.82
C VAL A 125 -22.57 4.96 -12.07
N ASP A 126 -22.67 5.98 -12.92
CA ASP A 126 -23.35 5.89 -14.22
C ASP A 126 -22.36 5.37 -15.28
N LEU A 127 -22.55 4.11 -15.69
CA LEU A 127 -21.89 3.47 -16.83
C LEU A 127 -22.91 2.99 -17.85
#